data_AF-A0A9X1Q805-F1
#
_entry.id   AF-A0A9X1Q805-F1
#
_cell.length_a   1.000
_cell.length_b   1.000
_cell.length_c   1.000
_cell.angle_alpha   90.00
_cell.angle_beta   90.00
_cell.angle_gamma   90.00
#
_symmetry.space_group_name_H-M   'P 1'
#
loop_
_entity.id
_entity.type
_entity.pdbx_description
1 polymer ?
#
loop_
_entity_poly.entity_id
_entity_poly.type
_entity_poly.pdbx_seq_one_letter_code
_entity_poly.pdbx_strand_id
1 'polypeptide(L)'
;MAATALAVPAGRPDVPDVAMVVAGGTGGTTAIRSGEQSFARLWQLLQPTYVGTERVPEGWVEGRHPPIRMTVIWGLTGIGGWPQTNRPPGGDVAVQRQDQLFVAEDGTPWVRSDLAPELEDDDIRWHRAPRSVFERLDLEELVGVSKDELSRATAVEARPGSVVESAGWAVAGLAVGFATGVGGTVLIRRAAARPGAGPPREEPRQELIDLDL
;
A
#
# COMPACT_ATOMS: atom_id res chain seq x y z
N MET A 1 -20.61 17.26 -45.18
CA MET A 1 -21.16 17.24 -43.81
C MET A 1 -20.18 16.48 -42.95
N ALA A 2 -19.50 17.15 -42.01
CA ALA A 2 -18.56 16.52 -41.09
C ALA A 2 -19.34 16.06 -39.85
N ALA A 3 -19.26 14.77 -39.54
CA ALA A 3 -19.82 14.21 -38.31
C ALA A 3 -18.94 14.64 -37.13
N THR A 4 -19.47 15.54 -36.30
CA THR A 4 -18.86 15.90 -35.02
C THR A 4 -19.00 14.70 -34.09
N ALA A 5 -17.90 14.00 -33.81
CA ALA A 5 -17.86 13.02 -32.75
C ALA A 5 -18.10 13.75 -31.42
N LEU A 6 -19.22 13.45 -30.76
CA LEU A 6 -19.48 13.90 -29.40
C LEU A 6 -18.46 13.21 -28.49
N ALA A 7 -17.56 13.99 -27.89
CA ALA A 7 -16.72 13.53 -26.82
C ALA A 7 -17.61 13.07 -25.66
N VAL A 8 -17.55 11.78 -25.34
CA VAL A 8 -18.13 11.23 -24.12
C VAL A 8 -17.46 11.96 -22.95
N PRO A 9 -18.21 12.53 -21.99
CA PRO A 9 -17.57 13.13 -20.82
C PRO A 9 -16.75 12.06 -20.12
N ALA A 10 -15.47 12.33 -19.89
CA ALA A 10 -14.61 11.48 -19.10
C ALA A 10 -15.34 11.18 -17.77
N GLY A 11 -15.56 9.89 -17.51
CA GLY A 11 -16.24 9.42 -16.32
C GLY A 11 -15.65 10.07 -15.08
N ARG A 12 -16.50 10.23 -14.05
CA ARG A 12 -16.05 10.62 -12.71
C ARG A 12 -14.77 9.85 -12.38
N PRO A 13 -13.71 10.48 -11.82
CA PRO A 13 -12.57 9.70 -11.37
C PRO A 13 -13.10 8.59 -10.46
N ASP A 14 -12.71 7.37 -10.77
CA ASP A 14 -13.11 6.16 -10.05
C ASP A 14 -12.61 6.31 -8.60
N VAL A 15 -13.52 6.70 -7.71
CA VAL A 15 -13.23 6.93 -6.29
C VAL A 15 -13.16 5.57 -5.58
N PRO A 16 -12.10 5.27 -4.81
CA PRO A 16 -12.01 4.04 -4.05
C PRO A 16 -13.26 3.80 -3.19
N ASP A 17 -13.77 2.57 -3.19
CA ASP A 17 -14.92 2.14 -2.38
C ASP A 17 -14.55 1.10 -1.31
N VAL A 18 -13.29 0.66 -1.29
CA VAL A 18 -12.71 -0.20 -0.27
C VAL A 18 -11.32 0.29 0.13
N ALA A 19 -11.01 0.15 1.41
CA ALA A 19 -9.70 0.38 1.99
C ALA A 19 -9.28 -0.89 2.73
N MET A 20 -8.17 -1.49 2.31
CA MET A 20 -7.51 -2.54 3.08
C MET A 20 -6.43 -1.91 3.96
N VAL A 21 -6.59 -2.01 5.28
CA VAL A 21 -5.66 -1.47 6.27
C VAL A 21 -4.78 -2.60 6.78
N VAL A 22 -3.48 -2.35 6.81
CA VAL A 22 -2.46 -3.25 7.36
C VAL A 22 -1.79 -2.52 8.52
N ALA A 23 -1.88 -3.06 9.73
CA ALA A 23 -1.18 -2.51 10.90
C ALA A 23 0.34 -2.66 10.75
N GLY A 24 1.06 -1.60 11.09
CA GLY A 24 2.52 -1.58 11.11
C GLY A 24 3.10 -2.59 12.10
N GLY A 25 4.04 -3.42 11.63
CA GLY A 25 4.80 -4.37 12.44
C GLY A 25 4.06 -5.63 12.91
N THR A 26 2.73 -5.64 13.02
CA THR A 26 1.97 -6.83 13.47
C THR A 26 1.37 -7.64 12.32
N GLY A 27 1.24 -7.03 11.13
CA GLY A 27 0.66 -7.68 9.96
C GLY A 27 -0.85 -7.93 10.05
N GLY A 28 -1.52 -7.42 11.09
CA GLY A 28 -2.98 -7.46 11.18
C GLY A 28 -3.61 -6.71 10.01
N THR A 29 -4.60 -7.31 9.36
CA THR A 29 -5.27 -6.72 8.19
C THR A 29 -6.77 -6.63 8.41
N THR A 30 -7.37 -5.52 7.98
CA THR A 30 -8.81 -5.33 7.92
C THR A 30 -9.23 -4.71 6.59
N ALA A 31 -10.45 -5.00 6.13
CA ALA A 31 -11.03 -4.38 4.95
C ALA A 31 -12.25 -3.55 5.37
N ILE A 32 -12.26 -2.28 4.98
CA ILE A 32 -13.27 -1.29 5.36
C ILE A 32 -13.91 -0.76 4.08
N ARG A 33 -15.24 -0.68 4.05
CA ARG A 33 -16.00 -0.23 2.88
C ARG A 33 -16.42 1.23 2.99
N SER A 34 -16.59 1.85 1.83
CA SER A 34 -17.25 3.16 1.72
C SER A 34 -18.66 3.10 2.34
N GLY A 35 -18.98 4.11 3.15
CA GLY A 35 -20.19 4.16 3.97
C GLY A 35 -19.95 3.85 5.46
N GLU A 36 -18.84 3.20 5.80
CA GLU A 36 -18.42 3.00 7.19
C GLU A 36 -17.76 4.27 7.76
N GLN A 37 -17.97 4.52 9.07
CA GLN A 37 -17.37 5.69 9.73
C GLN A 37 -15.84 5.65 9.69
N SER A 38 -15.25 4.45 9.84
CA SER A 38 -13.81 4.24 9.79
C SER A 38 -13.22 4.58 8.42
N PHE A 39 -13.94 4.28 7.33
CA PHE A 39 -13.53 4.68 5.99
C PHE A 39 -13.47 6.20 5.85
N ALA A 40 -14.51 6.91 6.32
CA ALA A 40 -14.55 8.36 6.28
C ALA A 40 -13.42 9.01 7.11
N ARG A 41 -13.08 8.44 8.27
CA ARG A 41 -11.95 8.91 9.09
C ARG A 41 -10.61 8.70 8.40
N LEU A 42 -10.40 7.54 7.78
CA LEU A 42 -9.19 7.27 7.00
C LEU A 42 -9.07 8.22 5.81
N TRP A 43 -10.18 8.48 5.12
CA TRP A 43 -10.21 9.44 4.03
C TRP A 43 -9.81 10.85 4.48
N GLN A 44 -10.32 11.30 5.63
CA GLN A 44 -9.96 12.60 6.21
C GLN A 44 -8.49 12.67 6.65
N LEU A 45 -7.94 11.56 7.15
CA LEU A 45 -6.56 11.48 7.62
C LEU A 45 -5.56 11.46 6.47
N LEU A 46 -5.77 10.55 5.52
CA LEU A 46 -4.80 10.22 4.47
C LEU A 46 -4.98 11.07 3.21
N GLN A 47 -6.12 11.75 3.09
CA GLN A 47 -6.43 12.67 2.00
C GLN A 47 -6.05 12.08 0.63
N PRO A 48 -6.62 10.95 0.19
CA PRO A 48 -6.22 10.26 -1.03
C PRO A 48 -6.51 11.04 -2.34
N THR A 49 -7.05 12.26 -2.24
CA THR A 49 -7.20 13.21 -3.35
C THR A 49 -6.10 14.26 -3.40
N TYR A 50 -5.22 14.30 -2.39
CA TYR A 50 -4.06 15.17 -2.38
C TYR A 50 -3.04 14.68 -3.41
N VAL A 51 -2.66 15.60 -4.30
CA VAL A 51 -1.74 15.37 -5.42
C VAL A 51 -0.44 16.16 -5.28
N GLY A 52 -0.28 16.97 -4.23
CA GLY A 52 0.98 17.68 -4.00
C GLY A 52 2.06 16.75 -3.44
N THR A 53 3.24 17.30 -3.23
CA THR A 53 4.28 16.67 -2.42
C THR A 53 4.95 17.74 -1.55
N GLU A 54 5.15 17.42 -0.28
CA GLU A 54 5.85 18.24 0.70
C GLU A 54 7.24 17.66 0.96
N ARG A 55 8.19 18.55 1.27
CA ARG A 55 9.53 18.12 1.69
C ARG A 55 9.44 17.45 3.06
N VAL A 56 9.92 16.21 3.15
CA VAL A 56 10.04 15.48 4.42
C VAL A 56 11.13 16.08 5.31
N PRO A 57 11.13 15.79 6.63
CA PRO A 57 12.23 16.15 7.51
C PRO A 57 13.58 15.67 6.97
N GLU A 58 14.63 16.49 7.09
CA GLU A 58 15.95 16.19 6.53
C GLU A 58 16.52 14.86 7.03
N GLY A 59 16.24 14.51 8.28
CA GLY A 59 16.64 13.24 8.87
C GLY A 59 16.08 12.00 8.15
N TRP A 60 14.98 12.12 7.41
CA TRP A 60 14.27 11.00 6.75
C TRP A 60 14.75 10.72 5.32
N VAL A 61 15.50 11.65 4.74
CA VAL A 61 16.10 11.49 3.42
C VAL A 61 16.94 10.21 3.41
N GLU A 62 16.97 9.51 2.26
CA GLU A 62 17.62 8.20 2.09
C GLU A 62 16.97 7.06 2.92
N GLY A 63 15.65 7.12 3.13
CA GLY A 63 14.90 6.02 3.74
C GLY A 63 15.02 5.92 5.26
N ARG A 64 15.56 6.96 5.90
CA ARG A 64 15.72 7.07 7.36
C ARG A 64 14.43 7.53 8.06
N HIS A 65 13.27 7.32 7.45
CA HIS A 65 12.00 7.63 8.08
C HIS A 65 11.72 6.66 9.24
N PRO A 66 10.85 7.03 10.20
CA PRO A 66 10.38 6.14 11.24
C PRO A 66 9.72 4.88 10.67
N PRO A 67 9.45 3.87 11.52
CA PRO A 67 8.64 2.72 11.14
C PRO A 67 7.24 3.13 10.68
N ILE A 68 6.69 2.34 9.76
CA ILE A 68 5.31 2.51 9.27
C ILE A 68 4.34 2.18 10.39
N ARG A 69 3.34 3.04 10.63
CA ARG A 69 2.26 2.82 11.60
C ARG A 69 1.10 2.03 11.00
N MET A 70 0.76 2.33 9.75
CA MET A 70 -0.16 1.53 8.96
C MET A 70 0.13 1.71 7.47
N THR A 71 -0.27 0.73 6.69
CA THR A 71 -0.40 0.84 5.23
C THR A 71 -1.88 0.72 4.88
N VAL A 72 -2.38 1.60 4.02
CA VAL A 72 -3.73 1.54 3.48
C VAL A 72 -3.65 1.37 1.97
N ILE A 73 -4.26 0.30 1.48
CA ILE A 73 -4.41 0.03 0.05
C ILE A 73 -5.84 0.41 -0.35
N TRP A 74 -5.95 1.37 -1.24
CA TRP A 74 -7.22 1.85 -1.77
C TRP A 74 -7.57 1.07 -3.02
N GLY A 75 -8.81 0.62 -3.10
CA GLY A 75 -9.30 -0.09 -4.26
C GLY A 75 -10.73 0.26 -4.63
N LEU A 76 -11.08 -0.13 -5.85
CA LEU A 76 -12.43 -0.08 -6.37
C LEU A 76 -12.93 -1.50 -6.59
N THR A 77 -14.06 -1.83 -5.97
CA THR A 77 -14.68 -3.15 -6.08
C THR A 77 -15.63 -3.24 -7.26
N GLY A 78 -15.85 -4.47 -7.72
CA GLY A 78 -16.70 -4.70 -8.89
C GLY A 78 -16.03 -4.22 -10.18
N ILE A 79 -14.70 -4.33 -10.27
CA ILE A 79 -13.93 -4.06 -11.48
C ILE A 79 -13.70 -5.36 -12.24
N GLY A 80 -14.23 -5.40 -13.46
CA GLY A 80 -14.31 -6.58 -14.33
C GLY A 80 -15.66 -6.58 -15.04
N GLY A 81 -15.86 -7.40 -16.06
CA GLY A 81 -17.14 -7.45 -16.77
C GLY A 81 -17.17 -6.58 -18.02
N TRP A 82 -18.08 -6.98 -18.92
CA TRP A 82 -18.18 -6.46 -20.28
C TRP A 82 -18.42 -4.94 -20.31
N PRO A 83 -17.95 -4.24 -21.36
CA PRO A 83 -17.96 -2.76 -21.45
C PRO A 83 -19.30 -2.06 -21.19
N GLN A 84 -20.41 -2.80 -21.29
CA GLN A 84 -21.78 -2.26 -21.24
C GLN A 84 -22.39 -2.21 -19.84
N THR A 85 -21.84 -2.91 -18.84
CA THR A 85 -22.52 -3.07 -17.53
C THR A 85 -21.82 -2.41 -16.35
N ASN A 86 -20.55 -1.97 -16.48
CA ASN A 86 -19.74 -1.53 -15.34
C ASN A 86 -19.90 -2.48 -14.14
N ARG A 87 -19.93 -3.79 -14.41
CA ARG A 87 -20.08 -4.84 -13.40
C ARG A 87 -19.59 -6.21 -13.91
N PRO A 88 -18.70 -6.89 -13.17
CA PRO A 88 -18.33 -8.29 -13.41
C PRO A 88 -19.27 -9.23 -12.68
N PRO A 89 -19.36 -10.49 -13.12
CA PRO A 89 -19.53 -11.58 -12.18
C PRO A 89 -18.21 -11.77 -11.41
N GLY A 90 -18.03 -11.08 -10.27
CA GLY A 90 -16.81 -11.25 -9.48
C GLY A 90 -16.63 -10.22 -8.36
N GLY A 91 -16.16 -10.67 -7.20
CA GLY A 91 -15.77 -9.82 -6.06
C GLY A 91 -14.39 -9.18 -6.24
N ASP A 92 -14.00 -8.92 -7.48
CA ASP A 92 -12.67 -8.44 -7.84
C ASP A 92 -12.49 -6.98 -7.41
N VAL A 93 -11.25 -6.64 -7.04
CA VAL A 93 -10.84 -5.32 -6.57
C VAL A 93 -9.67 -4.85 -7.42
N ALA A 94 -9.81 -3.68 -8.04
CA ALA A 94 -8.69 -2.99 -8.64
C ALA A 94 -7.98 -2.15 -7.57
N VAL A 95 -6.67 -2.35 -7.40
CA VAL A 95 -5.84 -1.49 -6.56
C VAL A 95 -5.57 -0.20 -7.33
N GLN A 96 -5.74 0.94 -6.68
CA GLN A 96 -5.55 2.25 -7.29
C GLN A 96 -4.43 3.06 -6.64
N ARG A 97 -4.19 2.87 -5.34
CA ARG A 97 -3.26 3.70 -4.56
C ARG A 97 -2.86 2.99 -3.28
N GLN A 98 -1.66 3.27 -2.81
CA GLN A 98 -1.19 2.86 -1.50
C GLN A 98 -0.75 4.08 -0.68
N ASP A 99 -1.27 4.22 0.54
CA ASP A 99 -0.83 5.22 1.51
C ASP A 99 -0.17 4.56 2.72
N GLN A 100 0.92 5.15 3.22
CA GLN A 100 1.63 4.69 4.40
C GLN A 100 1.70 5.84 5.42
N LEU A 101 1.32 5.55 6.66
CA LEU A 101 1.32 6.52 7.74
C LEU A 101 2.59 6.40 8.58
N PHE A 102 3.24 7.53 8.81
CA PHE A 102 4.41 7.71 9.66
C PHE A 102 4.10 8.75 10.73
N VAL A 103 4.83 8.69 11.85
CA VAL A 103 4.74 9.69 12.91
C VAL A 103 6.15 10.13 13.27
N ALA A 104 6.44 11.41 13.09
CA ALA A 104 7.71 12.01 13.47
C ALA A 104 7.88 12.07 15.00
N GLU A 105 9.11 12.31 15.45
CA GLU A 105 9.43 12.38 16.88
C GLU A 105 8.64 13.48 17.62
N ASP A 106 8.29 14.56 16.92
CA ASP A 106 7.45 15.66 17.43
C ASP A 106 5.93 15.32 17.46
N GLY A 107 5.58 14.10 17.04
CA GLY A 107 4.21 13.61 16.93
C GLY A 107 3.47 14.05 15.67
N THR A 108 4.14 14.71 14.71
CA THR A 108 3.52 15.11 13.44
C THR A 108 3.27 13.88 12.56
N PRO A 109 2.02 13.61 12.14
CA PRO A 109 1.75 12.51 11.23
C PRO A 109 2.08 12.90 9.79
N TRP A 110 2.72 11.97 9.07
CA TRP A 110 3.11 12.10 7.68
C TRP A 110 2.55 10.95 6.87
N VAL A 111 2.14 11.24 5.64
CA VAL A 111 1.62 10.25 4.70
C VAL A 111 2.58 10.18 3.52
N ARG A 112 3.02 8.96 3.21
CA ARG A 112 3.69 8.61 1.94
C ARG A 112 2.68 7.93 1.05
N SER A 113 2.48 8.46 -0.14
CA SER A 113 1.47 7.99 -1.08
C SER A 113 2.14 7.54 -2.36
N ASP A 114 1.83 6.32 -2.77
CA ASP A 114 2.17 5.76 -4.06
C ASP A 114 0.89 5.74 -4.91
N LEU A 115 0.84 6.59 -5.95
CA LEU A 115 -0.37 6.82 -6.74
C LEU A 115 -0.60 5.79 -7.84
N ALA A 116 0.42 4.99 -8.16
CA ALA A 116 0.34 3.99 -9.22
C ALA A 116 1.18 2.76 -8.80
N PRO A 117 0.79 2.07 -7.71
CA PRO A 117 1.57 0.95 -7.16
C PRO A 117 1.71 -0.23 -8.13
N GLU A 118 0.88 -0.29 -9.18
CA GLU A 118 0.95 -1.26 -10.28
C GLU A 118 2.01 -0.92 -11.34
N LEU A 119 2.50 0.31 -11.37
CA LEU A 119 3.55 0.78 -12.28
C LEU A 119 4.88 0.88 -11.53
N GLU A 120 5.96 0.44 -12.16
CA GLU A 120 7.33 0.63 -11.66
C GLU A 120 7.82 2.08 -11.92
N ASP A 121 7.05 3.09 -11.52
CA ASP A 121 7.38 4.52 -11.69
C ASP A 121 7.63 5.23 -10.36
N ASP A 122 7.34 4.58 -9.22
CA ASP A 122 7.55 5.12 -7.87
C ASP A 122 7.07 6.59 -7.75
N ASP A 123 5.82 6.88 -8.16
CA ASP A 123 5.19 8.21 -7.99
C ASP A 123 4.84 8.46 -6.52
N ILE A 124 5.91 8.65 -5.74
CA ILE A 124 5.88 8.77 -4.29
C ILE A 124 5.71 10.24 -3.90
N ARG A 125 4.62 10.50 -3.19
CA ARG A 125 4.25 11.83 -2.70
C ARG A 125 4.18 11.84 -1.19
N TRP A 126 4.65 12.94 -0.59
CA TRP A 126 4.63 13.11 0.85
C TRP A 126 3.73 14.26 1.24
N HIS A 127 3.01 14.14 2.34
CA HIS A 127 2.30 15.28 2.93
C HIS A 127 2.07 15.09 4.42
N ARG A 128 1.80 16.20 5.11
CA ARG A 128 1.40 16.15 6.52
C ARG A 128 -0.07 15.80 6.65
N ALA A 129 -0.36 14.86 7.56
CA ALA A 129 -1.72 14.49 7.90
C ALA A 129 -2.30 15.44 8.97
N PRO A 130 -3.63 15.61 9.04
CA PRO A 130 -4.26 16.38 10.10
C PRO A 130 -4.07 15.70 11.47
N ARG A 131 -3.26 16.31 12.35
CA ARG A 131 -2.97 15.80 13.69
C ARG A 131 -4.23 15.51 14.52
N SER A 132 -5.22 16.39 14.47
CA SER A 132 -6.49 16.21 15.20
C SER A 132 -7.35 15.05 14.71
N VAL A 133 -7.18 14.62 13.45
CA VAL A 133 -7.83 13.41 12.93
C VAL A 133 -7.06 12.18 13.37
N PHE A 134 -5.71 12.24 13.31
CA PHE A 134 -4.83 11.17 13.78
C PHE A 134 -5.05 10.85 15.26
N GLU A 135 -5.11 11.86 16.13
CA GLU A 135 -5.31 11.68 17.58
C GLU A 135 -6.69 11.08 17.93
N ARG A 136 -7.68 11.21 17.04
CA ARG A 136 -9.02 10.61 17.19
C ARG A 136 -9.15 9.25 16.52
N LEU A 137 -8.12 8.80 15.80
CA LEU A 137 -8.11 7.49 15.18
C LEU A 137 -7.68 6.46 16.22
N ASP A 138 -8.60 5.56 16.58
CA ASP A 138 -8.29 4.41 17.39
C ASP A 138 -7.73 3.30 16.49
N LEU A 139 -6.42 3.11 16.51
CA LEU A 139 -5.75 2.06 15.74
C LEU A 139 -6.10 0.66 16.23
N GLU A 140 -6.43 0.51 17.51
CA GLU A 140 -6.82 -0.78 18.09
C GLU A 140 -8.21 -1.16 17.60
N GLU A 141 -9.15 -0.23 17.60
CA GLU A 141 -10.48 -0.42 17.02
C GLU A 141 -10.37 -0.70 15.50
N LEU A 142 -9.48 0.01 14.81
CA LEU A 142 -9.36 -0.07 13.36
C LEU A 142 -8.79 -1.42 12.91
N VAL A 143 -7.75 -1.94 13.57
CA VAL A 143 -7.01 -3.13 13.08
C VAL A 143 -7.09 -4.32 14.04
N GLY A 144 -7.75 -4.18 15.19
CA GLY A 144 -7.86 -5.24 16.21
C GLY A 144 -6.53 -5.56 16.91
N VAL A 145 -5.57 -4.65 16.86
CA VAL A 145 -4.20 -4.82 17.41
C VAL A 145 -3.96 -3.76 18.48
N SER A 146 -3.51 -4.16 19.67
CA SER A 146 -3.26 -3.19 20.74
C SER A 146 -2.10 -2.24 20.41
N LYS A 147 -2.15 -1.01 20.92
CA LYS A 147 -1.15 0.04 20.75
C LYS A 147 0.20 -0.38 21.32
N ASP A 148 0.22 -1.22 22.35
CA ASP A 148 1.43 -1.80 22.94
C ASP A 148 2.08 -2.83 21.99
N GLU A 149 1.27 -3.63 21.28
CA GLU A 149 1.76 -4.55 20.25
C GLU A 149 2.26 -3.79 19.02
N LEU A 150 1.57 -2.75 18.59
CA LEU A 150 2.00 -1.87 17.50
C LEU A 150 3.34 -1.19 17.83
N SER A 151 3.46 -0.68 19.07
CA SER A 151 4.69 -0.01 19.54
C SER A 151 5.85 -0.99 19.61
N ARG A 152 5.64 -2.20 20.15
CA ARG A 152 6.67 -3.25 20.21
C ARG A 152 7.08 -3.72 18.83
N ALA A 153 6.15 -3.88 17.91
CA ALA A 153 6.43 -4.33 16.56
C ALA A 153 7.23 -3.29 15.75
N THR A 154 6.89 -2.01 15.88
CA THR A 154 7.69 -0.92 15.30
C THR A 154 9.11 -0.82 15.91
N ALA A 155 9.29 -1.20 17.17
CA ALA A 155 10.60 -1.26 17.83
C ALA A 155 11.47 -2.43 17.35
N VAL A 156 10.88 -3.53 16.87
CA VAL A 156 11.62 -4.67 16.30
C VAL A 156 12.18 -4.33 14.91
N GLU A 157 11.48 -3.48 14.16
CA GLU A 157 11.90 -2.99 12.84
C GLU A 157 12.94 -1.86 12.94
N ALA A 158 12.83 -1.02 13.98
CA ALA A 158 13.84 -0.03 14.35
C ALA A 158 15.02 -0.69 15.10
N ARG A 159 15.83 -1.51 14.41
CA ARG A 159 17.19 -1.84 14.90
C ARG A 159 18.17 -0.79 14.37
N PRO A 160 18.70 0.11 15.22
CA PRO A 160 19.77 1.01 14.83
C PRO A 160 21.07 0.22 14.74
N GLY A 161 21.83 0.45 13.67
CA GLY A 161 23.23 0.06 13.59
C GLY A 161 24.01 0.62 14.77
N SER A 162 24.91 -0.20 15.29
CA SER A 162 25.84 0.11 16.36
C SER A 162 26.66 1.36 16.05
N VAL A 163 26.43 2.43 16.80
CA VAL A 163 27.44 3.44 17.10
C VAL A 163 27.53 3.57 18.61
N VAL A 164 28.65 3.10 19.13
CA VAL A 164 29.09 3.29 20.50
C VAL A 164 29.41 4.78 20.65
N GLU A 165 28.70 5.48 21.54
CA GLU A 165 29.27 6.42 22.52
C GLU A 165 28.15 7.12 23.32
N SER A 166 27.98 6.73 24.59
CA SER A 166 28.05 7.64 25.76
C SER A 166 27.38 7.03 27.01
N ALA A 167 28.23 6.83 28.02
CA ALA A 167 28.00 6.89 29.47
C ALA A 167 26.88 6.05 30.14
N GLY A 168 27.31 5.01 30.88
CA GLY A 168 26.55 4.51 32.05
C GLY A 168 26.68 3.01 32.34
N TRP A 169 27.88 2.51 32.65
CA TRP A 169 28.07 1.13 33.09
C TRP A 169 27.65 0.95 34.55
N ALA A 170 26.72 0.03 34.81
CA ALA A 170 26.59 -0.68 36.09
C ALA A 170 26.00 -2.09 35.86
N VAL A 171 26.92 -3.04 35.72
CA VAL A 171 26.90 -4.50 35.97
C VAL A 171 25.58 -5.18 36.37
N ALA A 172 25.22 -6.23 35.60
CA ALA A 172 24.85 -7.61 35.99
C ALA A 172 23.82 -8.15 34.99
N GLY A 173 23.90 -9.33 34.37
CA GLY A 173 24.74 -10.51 34.53
C GLY A 173 24.02 -11.66 33.79
N LEU A 174 24.77 -12.71 33.45
CA LEU A 174 24.31 -14.05 33.02
C LEU A 174 24.01 -14.29 31.52
N ALA A 175 25.08 -14.71 30.84
CA ALA A 175 25.22 -15.95 30.05
C ALA A 175 23.97 -16.78 29.71
N VAL A 176 23.84 -17.15 28.42
CA VAL A 176 24.00 -18.53 27.90
C VAL A 176 23.99 -18.42 26.36
N GLY A 177 24.99 -19.03 25.72
CA GLY A 177 25.07 -19.12 24.28
C GLY A 177 24.07 -20.13 23.72
N PHE A 178 23.54 -19.84 22.53
CA PHE A 178 23.23 -20.87 21.55
C PHE A 178 23.64 -20.36 20.17
N ALA A 179 24.66 -21.02 19.62
CA ALA A 179 24.99 -20.97 18.22
C ALA A 179 24.10 -21.97 17.47
N THR A 180 23.23 -21.46 16.59
CA THR A 180 22.86 -22.07 15.31
C THR A 180 21.96 -21.11 14.54
N GLY A 181 22.45 -20.59 13.42
CA GLY A 181 21.58 -20.06 12.38
C GLY A 181 20.87 -21.21 11.66
N VAL A 182 19.68 -20.96 11.13
CA VAL A 182 19.31 -20.98 9.70
C VAL A 182 17.89 -20.41 9.63
N GLY A 183 17.66 -19.39 8.80
CA GLY A 183 16.31 -18.85 8.60
C GLY A 183 16.29 -17.53 7.84
N GLY A 184 17.11 -17.40 6.79
CA GLY A 184 16.94 -16.31 5.84
C GLY A 184 15.63 -16.49 5.10
N THR A 185 14.63 -15.66 5.38
CA THR A 185 13.51 -15.49 4.46
C THR A 185 14.02 -14.68 3.28
N VAL A 186 14.45 -15.43 2.28
CA VAL A 186 14.80 -15.01 0.92
C VAL A 186 13.72 -14.08 0.39
N LEU A 187 14.07 -12.83 0.16
CA LEU A 187 13.36 -11.95 -0.76
C LEU A 187 13.28 -12.67 -2.10
N ILE A 188 12.06 -12.92 -2.60
CA ILE A 188 11.84 -13.49 -3.92
C ILE A 188 12.32 -12.46 -4.94
N ARG A 189 13.61 -12.54 -5.27
CA ARG A 189 14.22 -11.89 -6.42
C ARG A 189 13.83 -12.71 -7.65
N ARG A 190 12.72 -12.36 -8.29
CA ARG A 190 12.38 -12.94 -9.59
C ARG A 190 13.14 -12.17 -10.67
N ALA A 191 14.34 -12.64 -10.97
CA ALA A 191 14.99 -12.35 -12.23
C ALA A 191 14.38 -13.25 -13.31
N ALA A 192 13.79 -12.64 -14.34
CA ALA A 192 13.60 -13.30 -15.63
C ALA A 192 14.16 -12.38 -16.70
N ALA A 193 15.41 -12.67 -17.10
CA ALA A 193 15.99 -12.14 -18.31
C ALA A 193 15.17 -12.63 -19.51
N ARG A 194 14.71 -11.71 -20.37
CA ARG A 194 14.40 -12.03 -21.77
C ARG A 194 15.70 -12.11 -22.56
N PRO A 195 15.85 -13.15 -23.39
CA PRO A 195 16.23 -12.91 -24.79
C PRO A 195 15.12 -13.41 -25.72
N GLY A 196 14.60 -12.52 -26.56
CA GLY A 196 13.42 -12.76 -27.41
C GLY A 196 13.62 -13.74 -28.57
N ALA A 197 12.50 -14.24 -29.11
CA ALA A 197 12.32 -14.59 -30.52
C ALA A 197 10.85 -15.00 -30.78
N GLY A 198 10.11 -14.15 -31.50
CA GLY A 198 9.08 -14.51 -32.50
C GLY A 198 7.74 -15.16 -32.05
N PRO A 199 6.61 -14.77 -32.67
CA PRO A 199 5.34 -15.46 -32.48
C PRO A 199 5.35 -16.81 -33.21
N PRO A 200 4.83 -17.90 -32.62
CA PRO A 200 4.52 -19.11 -33.40
C PRO A 200 3.38 -18.79 -34.37
N ARG A 201 3.71 -18.74 -35.66
CA ARG A 201 2.75 -18.86 -36.76
C ARG A 201 2.37 -20.33 -36.87
N GLU A 202 1.11 -20.66 -36.65
CA GLU A 202 0.37 -21.73 -37.33
C GLU A 202 -1.08 -21.70 -36.85
N GLU A 203 -1.97 -21.20 -37.71
CA GLU A 203 -3.41 -21.39 -37.61
C GLU A 203 -3.76 -22.88 -37.79
N PRO A 204 -4.77 -23.41 -37.09
CA PRO A 204 -5.73 -24.30 -37.69
C PRO A 204 -6.98 -23.49 -38.04
N ARG A 205 -7.28 -23.49 -39.34
CA ARG A 205 -8.41 -22.85 -39.99
C ARG A 205 -9.71 -23.34 -39.34
N GLN A 206 -10.57 -22.41 -38.93
CA GLN A 206 -11.97 -22.71 -38.64
C GLN A 206 -12.61 -23.15 -39.97
N GLU A 207 -12.87 -24.45 -40.12
CA GLU A 207 -13.68 -24.97 -41.22
C GLU A 207 -15.13 -24.49 -41.03
N LEU A 208 -15.66 -23.87 -42.08
CA LEU A 208 -17.09 -23.57 -42.21
C LEU A 208 -17.80 -24.92 -42.30
N ILE A 209 -18.60 -25.28 -41.29
CA ILE A 209 -19.58 -26.36 -41.47
C ILE A 209 -20.67 -25.77 -42.36
N ASP A 210 -20.67 -26.17 -43.63
CA ASP A 210 -21.84 -26.02 -44.50
C ASP A 210 -22.98 -26.83 -43.88
N LEU A 211 -24.05 -26.13 -43.50
CA LEU A 211 -25.33 -26.75 -43.21
C LEU A 211 -26.04 -26.94 -44.56
N ASP A 212 -25.90 -28.15 -45.13
CA ASP A 212 -26.76 -28.58 -46.21
C ASP A 212 -28.22 -28.69 -45.70
N LEU A 213 -29.13 -28.04 -46.42
CA LEU A 213 -30.59 -28.11 -46.31
C LEU A 213 -31.13 -29.36 -47.01
#